data_AF-A0A956EFC8-F1
#
_entry.id   AF-A0A956EFC8-F1
#
_cell.length_a   1.000
_cell.length_b   1.000
_cell.length_c   1.000
_cell.angle_alpha   90.00
_cell.angle_beta   90.00
_cell.angle_gamma   90.00
#
_symmetry.space_group_name_H-M   'P 1'
#
loop_
_entity.id
_entity.type
_entity.pdbx_description
1 polymer ?
#
loop_
_entity_poly.entity_id
_entity_poly.type
_entity_poly.pdbx_seq_one_letter_code
_entity_poly.pdbx_strand_id
1 'polypeptide(L)'
;MNGNHDVLVQGNFVPAGLAKQAIGDQSDGGTRDWSQPGGPVVDGQVPADPARALLEVVDLLTTVASTGDGHGIDADVIARDRALYSFVSGGVRILVVDSAAATGGAEGVIHQADVDAFIAPTLDEAEAQGEPVIVTSHHCSGSLGDGGGLGGSTQDDALTTDEWRALLGDYPGVIMHLCAHSHTHRVEVIEPLGGHAYWEVRTASLADQPQEMRLVEVRDEDNGMLSITGIAVDYATPDDLFAEGGRARAIADYTAAWHGDGSGELDDRNVRLWIAWP
;
A
#
# COMPACT_ATOMS: atom_id res chain seq x y z
N MET A 1 -8.63 8.34 -11.81
CA MET A 1 -9.41 7.17 -12.27
C MET A 1 -9.17 6.84 -13.74
N ASN A 2 -8.98 7.82 -14.63
CA ASN A 2 -8.61 7.51 -16.02
C ASN A 2 -7.08 7.46 -16.17
N GLY A 3 -6.57 6.36 -16.72
CA GLY A 3 -5.15 6.14 -17.01
C GLY A 3 -4.73 6.74 -18.36
N ASN A 4 -3.56 6.33 -18.84
CA ASN A 4 -3.08 6.66 -20.19
C ASN A 4 -3.89 5.98 -21.31
N HIS A 5 -4.80 5.07 -20.96
CA HIS A 5 -5.82 4.47 -21.79
C HIS A 5 -6.95 3.96 -20.88
N ASP A 6 -8.17 4.50 -21.02
CA ASP A 6 -9.33 4.15 -20.18
C ASP A 6 -9.13 4.30 -18.67
N VAL A 7 -9.57 3.32 -17.89
CA VAL A 7 -9.49 3.28 -16.43
C VAL A 7 -8.16 2.66 -16.02
N LEU A 8 -7.53 3.24 -15.01
CA LEU A 8 -6.30 2.72 -14.44
C LEU A 8 -6.56 1.36 -13.77
N VAL A 9 -5.89 0.30 -14.24
CA VAL A 9 -5.98 -1.07 -13.70
C VAL A 9 -4.75 -1.34 -12.84
N GLN A 10 -4.91 -1.18 -11.52
CA GLN A 10 -3.85 -1.28 -10.51
C GLN A 10 -4.37 -1.97 -9.25
N GLY A 11 -4.83 -3.22 -9.39
CA GLY A 11 -5.39 -4.01 -8.29
C GLY A 11 -6.88 -3.76 -8.02
N ASN A 12 -7.51 -2.81 -8.70
CA ASN A 12 -8.93 -2.47 -8.59
C ASN A 12 -9.84 -3.25 -9.57
N PHE A 13 -9.27 -3.89 -10.59
CA PHE A 13 -9.99 -4.70 -11.58
C PHE A 13 -9.20 -5.97 -11.91
N VAL A 14 -9.93 -7.03 -12.26
CA VAL A 14 -9.35 -8.28 -12.77
C VAL A 14 -8.75 -8.05 -14.17
N PRO A 15 -7.44 -8.23 -14.38
CA PRO A 15 -6.77 -7.87 -15.64
C PRO A 15 -7.31 -8.60 -16.87
N ALA A 16 -7.62 -9.88 -16.74
CA ALA A 16 -8.13 -10.71 -17.83
C ALA A 16 -9.37 -10.13 -18.54
N GLY A 17 -10.23 -9.40 -17.83
CA GLY A 17 -11.42 -8.76 -18.41
C GLY A 17 -11.11 -7.53 -19.28
N LEU A 18 -9.93 -6.92 -19.11
CA LEU A 18 -9.57 -5.62 -19.68
C LEU A 18 -8.34 -5.69 -20.60
N ALA A 19 -7.65 -6.84 -20.69
CA ALA A 19 -6.39 -6.98 -21.41
C ALA A 19 -6.44 -6.53 -22.89
N LYS A 20 -7.52 -6.85 -23.61
CA LYS A 20 -7.68 -6.42 -25.02
C LYS A 20 -7.92 -4.92 -25.14
N GLN A 21 -8.71 -4.36 -24.22
CA GLN A 21 -9.01 -2.95 -24.18
C GLN A 21 -7.73 -2.15 -23.90
N ALA A 22 -6.93 -2.57 -22.93
CA ALA A 22 -5.70 -1.89 -22.53
C ALA A 22 -4.72 -1.66 -23.70
N ILE A 23 -4.59 -2.61 -24.64
CA ILE A 23 -3.69 -2.49 -25.81
C ILE A 23 -4.38 -1.98 -27.08
N GLY A 24 -5.70 -1.80 -27.06
CA GLY A 24 -6.53 -1.47 -28.22
C GLY A 24 -6.43 -0.02 -28.68
N ASP A 25 -7.12 0.32 -29.76
CA ASP A 25 -7.15 1.67 -30.34
C ASP A 25 -8.39 2.48 -29.95
N GLN A 26 -9.11 2.05 -28.91
CA GLN A 26 -10.38 2.63 -28.51
C GLN A 26 -10.40 2.82 -27.00
N SER A 27 -10.55 4.08 -26.57
CA SER A 27 -10.68 4.45 -25.16
C SER A 27 -12.13 4.81 -24.83
N ASP A 28 -12.93 3.82 -24.43
CA ASP A 28 -14.33 3.97 -24.04
C ASP A 28 -14.53 4.59 -22.64
N GLY A 29 -13.59 4.37 -21.73
CA GLY A 29 -13.55 4.99 -20.39
C GLY A 29 -12.94 6.39 -20.39
N GLY A 30 -12.37 6.78 -21.55
CA GLY A 30 -11.71 8.06 -21.80
C GLY A 30 -10.28 8.13 -21.27
N THR A 31 -9.44 8.90 -21.95
CA THR A 31 -8.05 9.14 -21.58
C THR A 31 -7.74 10.64 -21.53
N ARG A 32 -6.63 11.02 -20.87
CA ARG A 32 -6.19 12.41 -20.75
C ARG A 32 -5.51 12.87 -22.04
N ASP A 33 -6.08 13.86 -22.72
CA ASP A 33 -5.43 14.53 -23.85
C ASP A 33 -4.56 15.70 -23.38
N TRP A 34 -3.32 15.39 -23.03
CA TRP A 34 -2.33 16.39 -22.60
C TRP A 34 -1.87 17.35 -23.71
N SER A 35 -2.30 17.17 -24.97
CA SER A 35 -2.09 18.17 -26.01
C SER A 35 -2.99 19.40 -25.84
N GLN A 36 -4.07 19.27 -25.05
CA GLN A 36 -5.01 20.35 -24.75
C GLN A 36 -4.77 20.94 -23.34
N PRO A 37 -5.02 22.26 -23.13
CA PRO A 37 -4.91 22.87 -21.81
C PRO A 37 -5.76 22.16 -20.76
N GLY A 38 -5.14 21.79 -19.64
CA GLY A 38 -5.82 21.11 -18.53
C GLY A 38 -6.02 19.60 -18.73
N GLY A 39 -5.51 19.02 -19.82
CA GLY A 39 -5.58 17.57 -20.08
C GLY A 39 -7.00 17.02 -19.96
N PRO A 40 -7.99 17.51 -20.73
CA PRO A 40 -9.35 17.02 -20.62
C PRO A 40 -9.42 15.51 -20.86
N VAL A 41 -10.41 14.87 -20.25
CA VAL A 41 -10.75 13.48 -20.58
C VAL A 41 -11.45 13.47 -21.94
N VAL A 42 -10.92 12.72 -22.89
CA VAL A 42 -11.51 12.47 -24.21
C VAL A 42 -11.77 10.99 -24.38
N ASP A 43 -12.91 10.64 -24.96
CA ASP A 43 -13.24 9.28 -25.37
C ASP A 43 -13.01 9.09 -26.89
N GLY A 44 -12.94 7.83 -27.33
CA GLY A 44 -12.84 7.49 -28.74
C GLY A 44 -11.49 6.93 -29.17
N GLN A 45 -11.14 7.16 -30.44
CA GLN A 45 -10.00 6.50 -31.05
C GLN A 45 -8.67 7.06 -30.54
N VAL A 46 -7.79 6.16 -30.13
CA VAL A 46 -6.45 6.44 -29.63
C VAL A 46 -5.46 5.48 -30.30
N PRO A 47 -4.15 5.75 -30.30
CA PRO A 47 -3.19 4.78 -30.83
C PRO A 47 -3.23 3.47 -30.03
N ALA A 48 -3.33 2.34 -30.73
CA ALA A 48 -3.06 1.03 -30.14
C ALA A 48 -1.60 0.96 -29.70
N ASP A 49 -1.37 0.41 -28.51
CA ASP A 49 -0.04 0.28 -27.93
C ASP A 49 0.10 -1.03 -27.15
N PRO A 50 0.83 -2.02 -27.70
CA PRO A 50 1.12 -3.27 -27.01
C PRO A 50 1.87 -3.10 -25.69
N ALA A 51 2.59 -1.98 -25.48
CA ALA A 51 3.31 -1.71 -24.23
C ALA A 51 2.38 -1.40 -23.05
N ARG A 52 1.07 -1.22 -23.30
CA ARG A 52 0.04 -1.06 -22.27
C ARG A 52 -0.56 -2.39 -21.81
N ALA A 53 0.03 -3.52 -22.19
CA ALA A 53 -0.41 -4.82 -21.73
C ALA A 53 -0.45 -4.87 -20.20
N LEU A 54 -1.57 -5.33 -19.65
CA LEU A 54 -1.72 -5.53 -18.22
C LEU A 54 -0.84 -6.70 -17.78
N LEU A 55 -0.31 -6.60 -16.57
CA LEU A 55 0.44 -7.69 -15.93
C LEU A 55 -0.52 -8.46 -15.02
N GLU A 56 -0.44 -9.79 -15.08
CA GLU A 56 -0.98 -10.65 -14.02
C GLU A 56 -0.03 -10.62 -12.81
N VAL A 57 -0.48 -11.13 -11.65
CA VAL A 57 0.29 -11.06 -10.39
C VAL A 57 1.66 -11.73 -10.54
N VAL A 58 1.75 -12.96 -11.04
CA VAL A 58 3.03 -13.63 -11.33
C VAL A 58 3.96 -12.79 -12.22
N ASP A 59 3.44 -12.15 -13.26
CA ASP A 59 4.24 -11.34 -14.19
C ASP A 59 4.76 -10.08 -13.51
N LEU A 60 3.93 -9.44 -12.67
CA LEU A 60 4.32 -8.31 -11.85
C LEU A 60 5.42 -8.70 -10.86
N LEU A 61 5.22 -9.77 -10.08
CA LEU A 61 6.20 -10.25 -9.10
C LEU A 61 7.51 -10.65 -9.77
N THR A 62 7.45 -11.31 -10.93
CA THR A 62 8.64 -11.67 -11.72
C THR A 62 9.37 -10.42 -12.22
N THR A 63 8.64 -9.39 -12.67
CA THR A 63 9.23 -8.13 -13.12
C THR A 63 9.95 -7.43 -11.97
N VAL A 64 9.30 -7.32 -10.81
CA VAL A 64 9.89 -6.72 -9.61
C VAL A 64 11.08 -7.54 -9.11
N ALA A 65 11.01 -8.87 -9.08
CA ALA A 65 12.14 -9.71 -8.69
C ALA A 65 13.35 -9.55 -9.64
N SER A 66 13.11 -9.27 -10.92
CA SER A 66 14.18 -9.14 -11.93
C SER A 66 15.06 -7.89 -11.75
N THR A 67 14.63 -6.89 -10.99
CA THR A 67 15.44 -5.68 -10.71
C THR A 67 16.65 -6.01 -9.84
N GLY A 68 16.58 -7.06 -9.02
CA GLY A 68 17.69 -7.57 -8.21
C GLY A 68 18.18 -6.61 -7.11
N ASP A 69 17.44 -5.54 -6.83
CA ASP A 69 17.77 -4.48 -5.87
C ASP A 69 17.31 -4.78 -4.44
N GLY A 70 16.77 -5.98 -4.20
CA GLY A 70 16.57 -6.49 -2.84
C GLY A 70 15.17 -6.27 -2.27
N HIS A 71 14.14 -6.15 -3.12
CA HIS A 71 12.74 -6.07 -2.69
C HIS A 71 12.20 -7.31 -1.94
N GLY A 72 12.99 -8.37 -1.73
CA GLY A 72 12.59 -9.55 -0.96
C GLY A 72 11.67 -10.55 -1.69
N ILE A 73 11.29 -10.26 -2.93
CA ILE A 73 10.53 -11.17 -3.78
C ILE A 73 11.48 -12.22 -4.37
N ASP A 74 11.27 -13.48 -3.98
CA ASP A 74 12.02 -14.63 -4.48
C ASP A 74 11.12 -15.63 -5.24
N ALA A 75 11.69 -16.80 -5.58
CA ALA A 75 10.96 -17.84 -6.30
C ALA A 75 9.78 -18.40 -5.50
N ASP A 76 9.85 -18.41 -4.16
CA ASP A 76 8.77 -18.92 -3.31
C ASP A 76 7.64 -17.89 -3.22
N VAL A 77 7.95 -16.59 -3.20
CA VAL A 77 6.95 -15.51 -3.29
C VAL A 77 6.24 -15.55 -4.65
N ILE A 78 6.99 -15.71 -5.74
CA ILE A 78 6.41 -15.84 -7.09
C ILE A 78 5.53 -17.10 -7.20
N ALA A 79 5.99 -18.23 -6.67
CA ALA A 79 5.24 -19.49 -6.70
C ALA A 79 3.95 -19.44 -5.86
N ARG A 80 3.89 -18.58 -4.85
CA ARG A 80 2.69 -18.32 -4.04
C ARG A 80 1.67 -17.43 -4.77
N ASP A 81 2.08 -16.77 -5.86
CA ASP A 81 1.23 -15.83 -6.62
C ASP A 81 0.65 -14.72 -5.73
N ARG A 82 1.42 -14.32 -4.71
CA ARG A 82 1.02 -13.31 -3.73
C ARG A 82 2.25 -12.73 -3.03
N ALA A 83 2.29 -11.41 -2.86
CA ALA A 83 3.41 -10.73 -2.21
C ALA A 83 3.39 -10.89 -0.67
N LEU A 84 3.57 -12.13 -0.19
CA LEU A 84 3.75 -12.47 1.22
C LEU A 84 5.19 -12.88 1.49
N TYR A 85 5.93 -12.03 2.20
CA TYR A 85 7.32 -12.27 2.56
C TYR A 85 7.72 -11.47 3.80
N SER A 86 8.86 -11.80 4.39
CA SER A 86 9.43 -11.04 5.48
C SER A 86 10.95 -10.95 5.38
N PHE A 87 11.52 -9.93 6.01
CA PHE A 87 12.96 -9.76 6.13
C PHE A 87 13.29 -8.98 7.39
N VAL A 88 14.52 -9.09 7.87
CA VAL A 88 15.01 -8.34 9.04
C VAL A 88 15.95 -7.24 8.57
N SER A 89 15.70 -6.01 9.03
CA SER A 89 16.55 -4.85 8.77
C SER A 89 16.72 -4.05 10.04
N GLY A 90 17.97 -3.75 10.42
CA GLY A 90 18.27 -2.99 11.63
C GLY A 90 17.76 -3.62 12.93
N GLY A 91 17.56 -4.95 12.95
CA GLY A 91 16.99 -5.67 14.10
C GLY A 91 15.46 -5.63 14.20
N VAL A 92 14.78 -5.06 13.19
CA VAL A 92 13.30 -5.06 13.09
C VAL A 92 12.88 -6.01 11.99
N ARG A 93 11.92 -6.89 12.27
CA ARG A 93 11.28 -7.73 11.26
C ARG A 93 10.24 -6.92 10.51
N ILE A 94 10.37 -6.89 9.19
CA ILE A 94 9.37 -6.32 8.29
C ILE A 94 8.57 -7.48 7.71
N LEU A 95 7.26 -7.52 7.99
CA LEU A 95 6.32 -8.48 7.43
C LEU A 95 5.50 -7.80 6.35
N VAL A 96 5.67 -8.21 5.09
CA VAL A 96 4.94 -7.67 3.95
C VAL A 96 3.72 -8.53 3.66
N VAL A 97 2.54 -7.89 3.68
CA VAL A 97 1.24 -8.53 3.50
C VAL A 97 0.52 -7.90 2.30
N ASP A 98 0.29 -8.71 1.27
CA ASP A 98 -0.52 -8.33 0.12
C ASP A 98 -2.01 -8.34 0.48
N SER A 99 -2.57 -7.15 0.63
CA SER A 99 -3.99 -6.95 0.92
C SER A 99 -4.83 -6.61 -0.31
N ALA A 100 -4.26 -6.62 -1.53
CA ALA A 100 -5.06 -6.44 -2.73
C ALA A 100 -5.88 -7.71 -3.02
N ALA A 101 -7.17 -7.55 -3.27
CA ALA A 101 -8.03 -8.67 -3.64
C ALA A 101 -7.80 -9.07 -5.10
N ALA A 102 -7.52 -10.34 -5.36
CA ALA A 102 -7.38 -10.86 -6.72
C ALA A 102 -8.68 -10.73 -7.55
N THR A 103 -9.82 -10.58 -6.86
CA THR A 103 -11.14 -10.37 -7.45
C THR A 103 -11.41 -8.90 -7.81
N GLY A 104 -10.49 -7.99 -7.51
CA GLY A 104 -10.63 -6.55 -7.70
C GLY A 104 -11.40 -5.87 -6.57
N GLY A 105 -11.78 -4.61 -6.80
CA GLY A 105 -12.43 -3.76 -5.79
C GLY A 105 -11.46 -2.80 -5.09
N ALA A 106 -12.03 -1.94 -4.26
CA ALA A 106 -11.28 -0.92 -3.51
C ALA A 106 -10.96 -1.34 -2.07
N GLU A 107 -11.57 -2.41 -1.57
CA GLU A 107 -11.36 -2.90 -0.21
C GLU A 107 -10.13 -3.80 -0.15
N GLY A 108 -9.42 -3.75 0.98
CA GLY A 108 -8.37 -4.71 1.25
C GLY A 108 -8.93 -6.03 1.74
N VAL A 109 -8.30 -7.13 1.36
CA VAL A 109 -8.68 -8.47 1.81
C VAL A 109 -7.45 -9.22 2.32
N ILE A 110 -7.54 -9.67 3.57
CA ILE A 110 -6.61 -10.60 4.19
C ILE A 110 -7.34 -11.92 4.37
N HIS A 111 -6.79 -13.02 3.83
CA HIS A 111 -7.42 -14.32 3.95
C HIS A 111 -6.93 -15.05 5.19
N GLN A 112 -7.83 -15.79 5.84
CA GLN A 112 -7.46 -16.70 6.93
C GLN A 112 -6.41 -17.73 6.45
N ALA A 113 -6.49 -18.17 5.19
CA ALA A 113 -5.50 -19.08 4.62
C ALA A 113 -4.08 -18.48 4.61
N ASP A 114 -3.92 -17.17 4.35
CA ASP A 114 -2.62 -16.49 4.40
C ASP A 114 -2.14 -16.30 5.83
N VAL A 115 -3.08 -16.07 6.76
CA VAL A 115 -2.80 -16.01 8.18
C VAL A 115 -2.17 -17.32 8.65
N ASP A 116 -2.85 -18.43 8.38
CA ASP A 116 -2.44 -19.76 8.81
C ASP A 116 -1.15 -20.22 8.13
N ALA A 117 -1.00 -19.93 6.84
CA ALA A 117 0.11 -20.43 6.04
C ALA A 117 1.40 -19.61 6.19
N PHE A 118 1.32 -18.32 6.54
CA PHE A 118 2.49 -17.44 6.50
C PHE A 118 2.53 -16.36 7.60
N ILE A 119 1.46 -15.59 7.80
CA ILE A 119 1.51 -14.41 8.70
C ILE A 119 1.72 -14.85 10.15
N ALA A 120 0.86 -15.73 10.68
CA ALA A 120 1.00 -16.20 12.06
C ALA A 120 2.33 -16.95 12.30
N PRO A 121 2.75 -17.91 11.43
CA PRO A 121 4.08 -18.53 11.56
C PRO A 121 5.25 -17.53 11.56
N THR A 122 5.15 -16.45 10.78
CA THR A 122 6.20 -15.41 10.73
C THR A 122 6.23 -14.57 12.00
N LEU A 123 5.06 -14.28 12.59
CA LEU A 123 4.94 -13.56 13.85
C LEU A 123 5.41 -14.43 15.03
N ASP A 124 5.05 -15.71 15.05
CA ASP A 124 5.54 -16.69 16.03
C ASP A 124 7.07 -16.78 16.00
N GLU A 125 7.67 -16.81 14.80
CA GLU A 125 9.12 -16.82 14.64
C GLU A 125 9.76 -15.54 15.19
N ALA A 126 9.17 -14.37 14.90
CA ALA A 126 9.65 -13.09 15.38
C ALA A 126 9.65 -13.01 16.91
N GLU A 127 8.56 -13.48 17.53
CA GLU A 127 8.44 -13.54 18.99
C GLU A 127 9.49 -14.49 19.59
N ALA A 128 9.68 -15.66 18.99
CA ALA A 128 10.72 -16.61 19.42
C ALA A 128 12.14 -16.04 19.31
N GLN A 129 12.37 -15.11 18.37
CA GLN A 129 13.64 -14.44 18.16
C GLN A 129 13.78 -13.12 18.93
N GLY A 130 12.71 -12.66 19.59
CA GLY A 130 12.68 -11.38 20.31
C GLY A 130 12.81 -10.17 19.38
N GLU A 131 12.26 -10.26 18.17
CA GLU A 131 12.35 -9.20 17.15
C GLU A 131 11.09 -8.32 17.16
N PRO A 132 11.21 -6.98 17.21
CA PRO A 132 10.07 -6.11 16.96
C PRO A 132 9.62 -6.26 15.51
N VAL A 133 8.30 -6.25 15.29
CA VAL A 133 7.68 -6.47 13.99
C VAL A 133 6.98 -5.20 13.53
N ILE A 134 7.29 -4.78 12.31
CA ILE A 134 6.47 -3.87 11.52
C ILE A 134 5.73 -4.70 10.48
N VAL A 135 4.41 -4.71 10.56
CA VAL A 135 3.56 -5.28 9.51
C VAL A 135 3.29 -4.21 8.47
N THR A 136 3.43 -4.52 7.20
CA THR A 136 3.17 -3.59 6.09
C THR A 136 2.10 -4.14 5.17
N SER A 137 1.18 -3.31 4.72
CA SER A 137 0.19 -3.66 3.71
C SER A 137 -0.29 -2.42 2.96
N HIS A 138 -0.98 -2.58 1.82
CA HIS A 138 -1.54 -1.41 1.13
C HIS A 138 -2.69 -0.79 1.92
N HIS A 139 -3.64 -1.62 2.36
CA HIS A 139 -4.85 -1.21 3.08
C HIS A 139 -4.64 -1.19 4.59
N CYS A 140 -4.94 -0.07 5.24
CA CYS A 140 -5.03 -0.03 6.69
C CYS A 140 -6.15 -0.94 7.21
N SER A 141 -6.11 -1.32 8.49
CA SER A 141 -7.11 -2.23 9.08
C SER A 141 -8.55 -1.75 8.91
N GLY A 142 -8.79 -0.43 8.99
CA GLY A 142 -10.11 0.18 8.78
C GLY A 142 -10.57 0.23 7.31
N SER A 143 -9.74 -0.23 6.37
CA SER A 143 -10.06 -0.34 4.94
C SER A 143 -10.16 -1.80 4.47
N LEU A 144 -10.12 -2.75 5.42
CA LEU A 144 -10.36 -4.15 5.12
C LEU A 144 -11.87 -4.44 5.03
N GLY A 145 -12.23 -5.39 4.18
CA GLY A 145 -13.59 -5.86 3.99
C GLY A 145 -13.61 -7.32 3.53
N ASP A 146 -14.79 -7.79 3.15
CA ASP A 146 -14.93 -9.13 2.56
C ASP A 146 -14.60 -9.16 1.06
N GLY A 147 -14.25 -8.00 0.47
CA GLY A 147 -13.99 -7.83 -0.96
C GLY A 147 -15.25 -7.66 -1.80
N GLY A 148 -16.44 -7.63 -1.18
CA GLY A 148 -17.74 -7.43 -1.83
C GLY A 148 -18.03 -6.00 -2.27
N GLY A 149 -17.12 -5.06 -2.02
CA GLY A 149 -17.21 -3.66 -2.47
C GLY A 149 -17.30 -3.48 -3.99
N LEU A 150 -17.41 -2.22 -4.41
CA LEU A 150 -17.60 -1.86 -5.82
C LEU A 150 -16.48 -2.44 -6.72
N GLY A 151 -16.86 -3.33 -7.64
CA GLY A 151 -15.93 -3.94 -8.60
C GLY A 151 -15.25 -5.21 -8.11
N GLY A 152 -15.51 -5.64 -6.87
CA GLY A 152 -15.02 -6.89 -6.28
C GLY A 152 -16.11 -7.94 -6.11
N SER A 153 -15.74 -9.03 -5.43
CA SER A 153 -16.65 -10.09 -5.01
C SER A 153 -16.26 -10.59 -3.61
N THR A 154 -17.27 -10.87 -2.77
CA THR A 154 -17.09 -11.45 -1.43
C THR A 154 -16.20 -12.69 -1.45
N GLN A 155 -15.29 -12.76 -0.48
CA GLN A 155 -14.34 -13.85 -0.24
C GLN A 155 -14.61 -14.42 1.16
N ASP A 156 -15.08 -15.67 1.19
CA ASP A 156 -15.66 -16.29 2.41
C ASP A 156 -14.69 -16.42 3.59
N ASP A 157 -13.37 -16.42 3.32
CA ASP A 157 -12.31 -16.53 4.31
C ASP A 157 -11.60 -15.20 4.60
N ALA A 158 -12.17 -14.08 4.13
CA ALA A 158 -11.67 -12.75 4.44
C ALA A 158 -11.82 -12.42 5.93
N LEU A 159 -10.73 -11.96 6.56
CA LEU A 159 -10.77 -11.42 7.90
C LEU A 159 -11.49 -10.07 7.91
N THR A 160 -12.32 -9.86 8.93
CA THR A 160 -12.84 -8.54 9.28
C THR A 160 -11.74 -7.62 9.85
N THR A 161 -12.01 -6.32 9.86
CA THR A 161 -11.15 -5.34 10.56
C THR A 161 -10.84 -5.76 12.00
N ASP A 162 -11.84 -6.21 12.76
CA ASP A 162 -11.66 -6.57 14.17
C ASP A 162 -10.83 -7.85 14.34
N GLU A 163 -11.03 -8.85 13.48
CA GLU A 163 -10.21 -10.07 13.48
C GLU A 163 -8.76 -9.78 13.13
N TRP A 164 -8.49 -8.95 12.11
CA TRP A 164 -7.13 -8.53 11.77
C TRP A 164 -6.48 -7.74 12.91
N ARG A 165 -7.22 -6.80 13.51
CA ARG A 165 -6.70 -6.01 14.64
C ARG A 165 -6.41 -6.88 15.86
N ALA A 166 -7.29 -7.83 16.16
CA ALA A 166 -7.11 -8.79 17.25
C ALA A 166 -5.91 -9.71 17.00
N LEU A 167 -5.77 -10.26 15.79
CA LEU A 167 -4.62 -11.08 15.40
C LEU A 167 -3.31 -10.33 15.66
N LEU A 168 -3.15 -9.11 15.15
CA LEU A 168 -1.94 -8.34 15.40
C LEU A 168 -1.75 -8.02 16.88
N GLY A 169 -2.85 -7.74 17.59
CA GLY A 169 -2.85 -7.50 19.05
C GLY A 169 -2.43 -8.71 19.89
N ASP A 170 -2.57 -9.93 19.39
CA ASP A 170 -2.14 -11.14 20.11
C ASP A 170 -0.60 -11.28 20.15
N TYR A 171 0.13 -10.56 19.29
CA TYR A 171 1.58 -10.63 19.19
C TYR A 171 2.26 -9.39 19.78
N PRO A 172 2.73 -9.40 21.05
CA PRO A 172 3.33 -8.23 21.70
C PRO A 172 4.56 -7.67 20.98
N GLY A 173 5.15 -8.45 20.07
CA GLY A 173 6.22 -8.03 19.17
C GLY A 173 5.78 -7.03 18.07
N VAL A 174 4.48 -6.93 17.76
CA VAL A 174 3.96 -6.08 16.67
C VAL A 174 3.88 -4.63 17.13
N ILE A 175 4.87 -3.83 16.73
CA ILE A 175 4.98 -2.45 17.20
C ILE A 175 4.27 -1.44 16.31
N MET A 176 4.08 -1.79 15.03
CA MET A 176 3.46 -0.91 14.04
C MET A 176 2.83 -1.70 12.89
N HIS A 177 1.65 -1.26 12.44
CA HIS A 177 1.08 -1.57 11.12
C HIS A 177 1.26 -0.35 10.20
N LEU A 178 2.15 -0.45 9.22
CA LEU A 178 2.44 0.60 8.24
C LEU A 178 1.62 0.37 6.96
N CYS A 179 0.74 1.32 6.63
CA CYS A 179 -0.23 1.16 5.55
C CYS A 179 -0.41 2.41 4.68
N ALA A 180 -1.26 2.32 3.66
CA ALA A 180 -1.51 3.39 2.68
C ALA A 180 -3.02 3.47 2.31
N HIS A 181 -3.34 3.32 1.02
CA HIS A 181 -4.70 3.29 0.44
C HIS A 181 -5.48 4.61 0.42
N SER A 182 -5.67 5.30 1.55
CA SER A 182 -6.53 6.49 1.59
C SER A 182 -5.83 7.79 1.14
N HIS A 183 -4.58 7.72 0.73
CA HIS A 183 -3.76 8.85 0.22
C HIS A 183 -3.53 10.00 1.22
N THR A 184 -3.91 9.83 2.49
CA THR A 184 -3.71 10.83 3.55
C THR A 184 -2.86 10.28 4.68
N HIS A 185 -1.93 11.07 5.20
CA HIS A 185 -1.21 10.73 6.43
C HIS A 185 -2.17 10.54 7.61
N ARG A 186 -1.92 9.51 8.41
CA ARG A 186 -2.66 9.25 9.65
C ARG A 186 -1.79 8.48 10.62
N VAL A 187 -1.89 8.81 11.90
CA VAL A 187 -1.30 8.02 12.97
C VAL A 187 -2.38 7.77 14.01
N GLU A 188 -2.62 6.50 14.29
CA GLU A 188 -3.60 6.10 15.31
C GLU A 188 -3.06 4.95 16.15
N VAL A 189 -3.46 4.92 17.43
CA VAL A 189 -3.27 3.74 18.27
C VAL A 189 -4.44 2.80 18.00
N ILE A 190 -4.11 1.54 17.72
CA ILE A 190 -5.09 0.47 17.68
C ILE A 190 -5.10 -0.21 19.04
N GLU A 191 -6.26 -0.24 19.68
CA GLU A 191 -6.50 -0.90 20.95
C GLU A 191 -7.49 -2.05 20.74
N PRO A 192 -7.02 -3.26 20.37
CA PRO A 192 -7.92 -4.40 20.19
C PRO A 192 -8.58 -4.79 21.51
N LEU A 193 -9.74 -5.47 21.45
CA LEU A 193 -10.50 -5.87 22.63
C LEU A 193 -9.73 -6.79 23.59
N GLY A 194 -8.68 -7.45 23.11
CA GLY A 194 -7.73 -8.25 23.86
C GLY A 194 -6.32 -8.09 23.29
N GLY A 195 -5.32 -8.61 24.00
CA GLY A 195 -3.92 -8.48 23.58
C GLY A 195 -3.32 -7.10 23.93
N HIS A 196 -2.40 -6.64 23.09
CA HIS A 196 -1.66 -5.39 23.26
C HIS A 196 -2.05 -4.34 22.20
N ALA A 197 -1.83 -3.07 22.53
CA ALA A 197 -2.03 -1.96 21.60
C ALA A 197 -0.78 -1.74 20.73
N TYR A 198 -0.99 -1.37 19.48
CA TYR A 198 0.08 -1.07 18.51
C TYR A 198 -0.26 0.19 17.70
N TRP A 199 0.73 0.74 17.00
CA TRP A 199 0.53 1.94 16.18
C TRP A 199 0.14 1.57 14.75
N GLU A 200 -0.96 2.10 14.22
CA GLU A 200 -1.25 2.06 12.79
C GLU A 200 -0.85 3.41 12.17
N VAL A 201 0.07 3.36 11.21
CA VAL A 201 0.65 4.53 10.55
C VAL A 201 0.34 4.46 9.07
N ARG A 202 -0.48 5.40 8.59
CA ARG A 202 -0.80 5.55 7.18
C ARG A 202 0.07 6.63 6.53
N THR A 203 0.62 6.34 5.35
CA THR A 203 1.35 7.33 4.55
C THR A 203 0.50 7.91 3.42
N ALA A 204 0.71 9.19 3.12
CA ALA A 204 0.13 9.84 1.96
C ALA A 204 0.63 9.22 0.65
N SER A 205 -0.12 9.43 -0.42
CA SER A 205 0.26 9.01 -1.77
C SER A 205 1.38 9.88 -2.32
N LEU A 206 2.33 9.29 -3.03
CA LEU A 206 3.33 10.04 -3.80
C LEU A 206 2.76 10.63 -5.09
N ALA A 207 1.55 10.22 -5.50
CA ALA A 207 0.88 10.75 -6.68
C ALA A 207 0.08 12.03 -6.39
N ASP A 208 -0.28 12.28 -5.13
CA ASP A 208 -1.19 13.35 -4.73
C ASP A 208 -0.51 14.33 -3.78
N GLN A 209 -1.01 15.56 -3.73
CA GLN A 209 -0.57 16.56 -2.74
C GLN A 209 -0.66 15.93 -1.31
N PRO A 210 0.39 15.98 -0.47
CA PRO A 210 1.63 16.78 -0.61
C PRO A 210 2.80 16.08 -1.30
N GLN A 211 2.67 14.81 -1.68
CA GLN A 211 3.74 13.96 -2.20
C GLN A 211 4.94 13.83 -1.24
N GLU A 212 4.63 13.64 0.03
CA GLU A 212 5.63 13.46 1.07
C GLU A 212 5.93 11.96 1.25
N MET A 213 7.22 11.65 1.45
CA MET A 213 7.64 10.36 1.98
C MET A 213 7.60 10.40 3.51
N ARG A 214 7.64 9.24 4.16
CA ARG A 214 7.80 9.16 5.62
C ARG A 214 9.07 8.42 5.98
N LEU A 215 9.94 9.10 6.72
CA LEU A 215 11.04 8.44 7.42
C LEU A 215 10.48 7.82 8.71
N VAL A 216 10.76 6.54 8.94
CA VAL A 216 10.46 5.85 10.19
C VAL A 216 11.76 5.41 10.84
N GLU A 217 12.00 5.87 12.07
CA GLU A 217 13.10 5.43 12.91
C GLU A 217 12.54 4.70 14.12
N VAL A 218 12.99 3.46 14.35
CA VAL A 218 12.69 2.70 15.56
C VAL A 218 13.93 2.71 16.44
N ARG A 219 13.75 3.07 17.71
CA ARG A 219 14.83 3.17 18.69
C ARG A 219 14.48 2.45 19.98
N ASP A 220 15.38 1.59 20.43
CA ASP A 220 15.40 1.11 21.81
C ASP A 220 15.91 2.21 22.74
N GLU A 221 15.12 2.53 23.75
CA GLU A 221 15.40 3.58 24.73
C GLU A 221 16.07 3.02 26.00
N ASP A 222 16.46 1.74 25.99
CA ASP A 222 17.14 1.04 27.08
C ASP A 222 16.38 1.08 28.42
N ASN A 223 15.05 1.21 28.35
CA ASN A 223 14.18 1.40 29.52
C ASN A 223 12.89 0.58 29.47
N GLY A 224 12.83 -0.45 28.62
CA GLY A 224 11.63 -1.28 28.39
C GLY A 224 10.61 -0.63 27.47
N MET A 225 11.02 0.37 26.68
CA MET A 225 10.19 1.04 25.68
C MET A 225 10.97 1.16 24.37
N LEU A 226 10.26 1.01 23.25
CA LEU A 226 10.70 1.52 21.96
C LEU A 226 10.08 2.90 21.72
N SER A 227 10.83 3.79 21.09
CA SER A 227 10.26 4.96 20.43
C SER A 227 10.25 4.77 18.92
N ILE A 228 9.16 5.19 18.28
CA ILE A 228 8.98 5.17 16.83
C ILE A 228 8.81 6.61 16.37
N THR A 229 9.83 7.15 15.70
CA THR A 229 9.81 8.51 15.17
C THR A 229 9.39 8.47 13.70
N GLY A 230 8.30 9.15 13.39
CA GLY A 230 7.81 9.33 12.02
C GLY A 230 8.02 10.77 11.60
N ILE A 231 8.71 11.01 10.47
CA ILE A 231 8.92 12.35 9.92
C ILE A 231 8.43 12.38 8.48
N ALA A 232 7.48 13.26 8.18
CA ALA A 232 7.08 13.52 6.81
C ALA A 232 8.13 14.40 6.13
N VAL A 233 8.63 13.95 4.98
CA VAL A 233 9.71 14.59 4.24
C VAL A 233 9.31 14.83 2.79
N ASP A 234 9.53 16.04 2.31
CA ASP A 234 9.49 16.35 0.89
C ASP A 234 10.67 15.67 0.18
N TYR A 235 10.46 15.22 -1.06
CA TYR A 235 11.57 14.89 -1.95
C TYR A 235 12.09 16.15 -2.66
N ALA A 236 13.40 16.18 -2.87
CA ALA A 236 14.03 17.21 -3.68
C ALA A 236 13.75 16.93 -5.17
N THR A 237 13.28 17.94 -5.89
CA THR A 237 13.10 17.89 -7.35
C THR A 237 14.16 18.61 -8.20
N PRO A 238 15.13 19.38 -7.66
CA PRO A 238 15.98 20.18 -8.53
C PRO A 238 16.78 19.28 -9.47
N ASP A 239 16.84 19.69 -10.74
CA ASP A 239 17.51 18.98 -11.83
C ASP A 239 16.82 17.66 -12.27
N ASP A 240 15.62 17.36 -11.78
CA ASP A 240 14.78 16.24 -12.24
C ASP A 240 13.46 16.75 -12.84
N LEU A 241 13.43 16.87 -14.17
CA LEU A 241 12.26 17.34 -14.91
C LEU A 241 11.01 16.46 -14.73
N PHE A 242 11.18 15.15 -14.45
CA PHE A 242 10.05 14.26 -14.20
C PHE A 242 9.48 14.50 -12.81
N ALA A 243 10.34 14.60 -11.79
CA ALA A 243 9.92 14.88 -10.42
C ALA A 243 9.26 16.28 -10.31
N GLU A 244 9.83 17.30 -10.96
CA GLU A 244 9.23 18.64 -11.07
C GLU A 244 7.88 18.61 -11.77
N GLY A 245 7.79 17.89 -12.88
CA GLY A 245 6.55 17.72 -13.65
C GLY A 245 5.47 16.98 -12.86
N GLY A 246 5.83 15.95 -12.10
CA GLY A 246 4.93 15.24 -11.20
C GLY A 246 4.39 16.17 -10.11
N ARG A 247 5.28 16.97 -9.51
CA ARG A 247 4.91 17.94 -8.46
C ARG A 247 3.97 19.03 -8.92
N ALA A 248 4.23 19.60 -10.10
CA ALA A 248 3.34 20.58 -10.68
C ALA A 248 1.93 20.03 -10.94
N ARG A 249 1.82 18.74 -11.34
CA ARG A 249 0.53 18.09 -11.61
C ARG A 249 -0.26 17.77 -10.34
N ALA A 250 0.40 17.27 -9.30
CA ALA A 250 -0.26 17.03 -8.01
C ALA A 250 -0.83 18.32 -7.41
N ILE A 251 -0.08 19.43 -7.51
CA ILE A 251 -0.57 20.76 -7.08
C ILE A 251 -1.75 21.23 -7.94
N ALA A 252 -1.71 20.99 -9.26
CA ALA A 252 -2.81 21.33 -10.14
C ALA A 252 -4.09 20.54 -9.79
N ASP A 253 -3.98 19.24 -9.53
CA ASP A 253 -5.11 18.41 -9.11
C ASP A 253 -5.69 18.87 -7.76
N TYR A 254 -4.84 19.21 -6.79
CA TYR A 254 -5.26 19.76 -5.50
C TYR A 254 -5.97 21.11 -5.64
N THR A 255 -5.38 22.07 -6.36
CA THR A 255 -5.93 23.42 -6.52
C THR A 255 -7.19 23.46 -7.37
N ALA A 256 -7.38 22.49 -8.27
CA ALA A 256 -8.61 22.27 -9.01
C ALA A 256 -9.69 21.54 -8.19
N ALA A 257 -9.41 21.17 -6.93
CA ALA A 257 -10.26 20.35 -6.07
C ALA A 257 -10.59 18.96 -6.66
N TRP A 258 -9.73 18.46 -7.54
CA TRP A 258 -9.81 17.11 -8.08
C TRP A 258 -9.38 16.06 -7.04
N HIS A 259 -8.38 16.41 -6.24
CA HIS A 259 -7.95 15.62 -5.09
C HIS A 259 -7.86 16.49 -3.83
N GLY A 260 -7.99 15.85 -2.67
CA GLY A 260 -7.84 16.52 -1.37
C GLY A 260 -6.38 16.75 -0.99
N ASP A 261 -6.17 17.39 0.15
CA ASP A 261 -4.85 17.45 0.78
C ASP A 261 -4.59 16.16 1.57
N GLY A 262 -3.56 15.41 1.17
CA GLY A 262 -3.10 14.20 1.83
C GLY A 262 -2.22 14.44 3.07
N SER A 263 -1.98 15.69 3.47
CA SER A 263 -1.04 16.01 4.54
C SER A 263 -1.40 15.44 5.92
N GLY A 264 -2.66 15.07 6.14
CA GLY A 264 -3.18 14.67 7.46
C GLY A 264 -3.26 15.85 8.43
N GLU A 265 -3.58 15.55 9.69
CA GLU A 265 -3.57 16.55 10.77
C GLU A 265 -2.15 16.80 11.29
N LEU A 266 -1.95 17.86 12.07
CA LEU A 266 -0.62 18.16 12.65
C LEU A 266 -0.04 16.98 13.45
N ASP A 267 -0.89 16.28 14.19
CA ASP A 267 -0.52 15.13 15.03
C ASP A 267 -0.28 13.85 14.20
N ASP A 268 -0.60 13.85 12.90
CA ASP A 268 -0.32 12.75 11.98
C ASP A 268 1.04 12.90 11.29
N ARG A 269 1.66 14.09 11.33
CA ARG A 269 2.86 14.41 10.55
C ARG A 269 4.13 13.96 11.25
N ASN A 270 4.76 14.86 12.02
CA ASN A 270 6.02 14.59 12.70
C ASN A 270 5.74 14.11 14.12
N VAL A 271 5.89 12.80 14.34
CA VAL A 271 5.47 12.12 15.56
C VAL A 271 6.65 11.43 16.23
N ARG A 272 6.57 11.32 17.56
CA ARG A 272 7.37 10.37 18.35
C ARG A 272 6.42 9.53 19.18
N LEU A 273 6.22 8.31 18.73
CA LEU A 273 5.34 7.32 19.32
C LEU A 273 6.12 6.46 20.30
N TRP A 274 5.41 5.90 21.27
CA TRP A 274 6.01 5.08 22.33
C TRP A 274 5.22 3.79 22.45
N ILE A 275 5.94 2.69 22.67
CA ILE A 275 5.34 1.38 22.90
C ILE A 275 6.20 0.60 23.88
N ALA A 276 5.56 -0.18 24.76
CA ALA A 276 6.27 -1.05 25.68
C ALA A 276 7.00 -2.14 24.90
N TRP A 277 8.21 -2.47 25.32
CA TRP A 277 9.04 -3.49 24.68
C TRP A 277 9.67 -4.41 25.74
N PRO A 278 9.41 -5.73 25.66
CA PRO A 278 9.80 -6.70 26.68
C PRO A 278 11.32 -6.99 26.72
#